data_AF-A0A1I1JIN1-F1
#
_entry.id   AF-A0A1I1JIN1-F1
#
_cell.length_a   1.000
_cell.length_b   1.000
_cell.length_c   1.000
_cell.angle_alpha   90.00
_cell.angle_beta   90.00
_cell.angle_gamma   90.00
#
_symmetry.space_group_name_H-M   'P 1'
#
loop_
_entity.id
_entity.type
_entity.pdbx_description
1 polymer ?
#
loop_
_entity_poly.entity_id
_entity_poly.type
_entity_poly.pdbx_seq_one_letter_code
_entity_poly.pdbx_strand_id
1 'polypeptide(L)'
;MTQSSSHLTAETSPSSLPVNKVALDADSRRSRLREFQSHLLERMQAARSGTEAQESQLGLLIGQTRWLLNLQEAGEIVAVDQISRVPLTHDWYLGLSNVRGTLISVIDFARFQGHGVTQIDKECRIVAFAPSFSFNSGLLVSRVLGLRNVAQMTLQAPEPLDQAGAKRYLDSDSQLWTELSMAQILHDPRFLQVGL
;
A
#
# COMPACT_ATOMS: atom_id res chain seq x y z
N MET A 1 -49.37 44.51 -71.28
CA MET A 1 -49.30 45.79 -70.55
C MET A 1 -49.03 45.44 -69.08
N THR A 2 -47.80 45.33 -68.55
CA THR A 2 -46.69 46.27 -68.25
C THR A 2 -46.92 47.26 -67.12
N GLN A 3 -45.95 47.26 -66.17
CA GLN A 3 -45.60 48.19 -65.06
C GLN A 3 -45.82 47.61 -63.65
N SER A 4 -44.97 47.83 -62.63
CA SER A 4 -43.71 48.60 -62.51
C SER A 4 -43.02 48.32 -61.15
N SER A 5 -41.72 48.64 -61.10
CA SER A 5 -40.96 49.19 -59.94
C SER A 5 -40.54 48.29 -58.77
N SER A 6 -39.39 48.45 -58.08
CA SER A 6 -38.17 49.27 -58.22
C SER A 6 -37.22 48.99 -57.02
N HIS A 7 -35.91 49.16 -57.24
CA HIS A 7 -34.83 49.61 -56.32
C HIS A 7 -34.34 48.71 -55.14
N LEU A 8 -33.04 48.32 -55.12
CA LEU A 8 -31.83 48.94 -54.47
C LEU A 8 -31.65 48.39 -53.02
N THR A 9 -30.52 47.90 -52.49
CA THR A 9 -29.16 48.46 -52.40
C THR A 9 -28.17 47.39 -51.84
N ALA A 10 -26.87 47.69 -51.96
CA ALA A 10 -25.66 46.96 -51.58
C ALA A 10 -25.58 46.32 -50.17
N GLU A 11 -24.72 45.30 -50.00
CA GLU A 11 -23.49 45.40 -49.19
C GLU A 11 -22.67 44.10 -49.14
N THR A 12 -21.38 44.29 -48.90
CA THR A 12 -20.22 43.39 -48.98
C THR A 12 -19.93 42.57 -47.72
N SER A 13 -19.11 41.51 -47.89
CA SER A 13 -18.22 40.84 -46.90
C SER A 13 -18.71 39.51 -46.28
N PRO A 14 -17.83 38.68 -45.70
CA PRO A 14 -16.83 37.88 -46.40
C PRO A 14 -16.89 36.38 -46.03
N SER A 15 -16.21 35.58 -46.83
CA SER A 15 -15.87 34.18 -46.55
C SER A 15 -15.27 34.01 -45.13
N SER A 16 -15.87 33.16 -44.30
CA SER A 16 -15.29 32.72 -43.03
C SER A 16 -14.85 31.25 -43.16
N LEU A 17 -13.54 31.05 -43.07
CA LEU A 17 -12.86 29.75 -43.02
C LEU A 17 -13.33 28.95 -41.78
N PRO A 18 -13.33 27.61 -41.83
CA PRO A 18 -13.61 26.81 -40.65
C PRO A 18 -12.47 26.95 -39.64
N VAL A 19 -12.79 27.41 -38.43
CA VAL A 19 -11.86 27.43 -37.29
C VAL A 19 -11.46 25.99 -36.95
N ASN A 20 -10.15 25.75 -36.94
CA ASN A 20 -9.52 24.44 -36.98
C ASN A 20 -9.65 23.68 -35.64
N LYS A 21 -10.61 22.76 -35.56
CA LYS A 21 -10.90 21.86 -34.42
C LYS A 21 -9.69 21.02 -33.96
N VAL A 22 -8.68 20.86 -34.83
CA VAL A 22 -7.45 20.09 -34.57
C VAL A 22 -6.48 20.81 -33.62
N ALA A 23 -6.47 22.14 -33.60
CA ALA A 23 -5.58 22.92 -32.74
C ALA A 23 -5.96 22.86 -31.25
N LEU A 24 -7.26 22.82 -30.95
CA LEU A 24 -7.81 22.74 -29.59
C LEU A 24 -7.51 21.38 -28.92
N ASP A 25 -7.52 20.29 -29.69
CA ASP A 25 -7.23 18.95 -29.18
C ASP A 25 -5.72 18.73 -28.93
N ALA A 26 -4.86 19.36 -29.73
CA ALA A 26 -3.42 19.33 -29.50
C ALA A 26 -3.00 20.10 -28.23
N ASP A 27 -3.67 21.22 -27.94
CA ASP A 27 -3.39 22.03 -26.75
C ASP A 27 -3.92 21.35 -25.48
N SER A 28 -5.10 20.74 -25.56
CA SER A 28 -5.66 19.91 -24.49
C SER A 28 -4.79 18.67 -24.21
N ARG A 29 -4.26 17.99 -25.25
CA ARG A 29 -3.32 16.87 -25.08
C ARG A 29 -1.99 17.30 -24.46
N ARG A 30 -1.46 18.46 -24.83
CA ARG A 30 -0.24 19.03 -24.22
C ARG A 30 -0.46 19.43 -22.77
N SER A 31 -1.61 20.00 -22.44
CA SER A 31 -2.01 20.34 -21.07
C SER A 31 -2.13 19.08 -20.20
N ARG A 32 -2.84 18.04 -20.67
CA ARG A 32 -2.94 16.75 -19.96
C ARG A 32 -1.58 16.07 -19.77
N LEU A 33 -0.71 16.13 -20.78
CA LEU A 33 0.64 15.57 -20.67
C LEU A 33 1.49 16.33 -19.64
N ARG A 34 1.42 17.67 -19.62
CA ARG A 34 2.12 18.50 -18.64
C ARG A 34 1.61 18.27 -17.22
N GLU A 35 0.31 18.12 -17.05
CA GLU A 35 -0.35 17.85 -15.76
C GLU A 35 -0.01 16.44 -15.25
N PHE A 36 0.04 15.45 -16.15
CA PHE A 36 0.51 14.11 -15.82
C PHE A 36 2.01 14.10 -15.46
N GLN A 37 2.83 14.85 -16.21
CA GLN A 37 4.26 15.00 -15.92
C GLN A 37 4.52 15.73 -14.60
N SER A 38 3.75 16.78 -14.28
CA SER A 38 3.87 17.49 -13.00
C SER A 38 3.47 16.58 -11.84
N HIS A 39 2.38 15.83 -11.98
CA HIS A 39 1.92 14.89 -10.96
C HIS A 39 2.89 13.71 -10.76
N LEU A 40 3.57 13.25 -11.82
CA LEU A 40 4.65 12.25 -11.69
C LEU A 40 5.88 12.83 -11.00
N LEU A 41 6.29 14.05 -11.35
CA LEU A 41 7.43 14.72 -10.74
C LEU A 41 7.18 15.01 -9.25
N GLU A 42 5.96 15.43 -8.90
CA GLU A 42 5.53 15.65 -7.52
C GLU A 42 5.59 14.35 -6.72
N ARG A 43 5.03 13.24 -7.24
CA ARG A 43 5.14 11.92 -6.59
C ARG A 43 6.58 11.43 -6.46
N MET A 44 7.44 11.69 -7.44
CA MET A 44 8.86 11.31 -7.36
C MET A 44 9.64 12.17 -6.36
N GLN A 45 9.34 13.45 -6.26
CA GLN A 45 9.97 14.37 -5.31
C GLN A 45 9.49 14.10 -3.90
N ALA A 46 8.21 13.84 -3.70
CA ALA A 46 7.65 13.57 -2.38
C ALA A 46 8.08 12.19 -1.84
N ALA A 47 8.28 11.19 -2.71
CA ALA A 47 8.98 9.96 -2.37
C ALA A 47 10.47 10.17 -1.99
N ARG A 48 11.11 11.26 -2.45
CA ARG A 48 12.48 11.65 -2.07
C ARG A 48 12.55 12.52 -0.80
N SER A 49 11.45 13.19 -0.43
CA SER A 49 11.41 14.14 0.70
C SER A 49 11.22 13.49 2.07
N GLY A 50 11.12 12.16 2.17
CA GLY A 50 11.09 11.40 3.43
C GLY A 50 9.77 11.46 4.21
N THR A 51 9.02 12.55 4.13
CA THR A 51 7.77 12.75 4.87
C THR A 51 6.59 11.94 4.31
N GLU A 52 6.38 11.89 2.98
CA GLU A 52 5.34 11.03 2.38
C GLU A 52 5.69 9.53 2.48
N ALA A 53 6.98 9.19 2.49
CA ALA A 53 7.44 7.82 2.74
C ALA A 53 7.20 7.40 4.20
N GLN A 54 7.17 8.35 5.14
CA GLN A 54 6.77 8.12 6.54
C GLN A 54 5.27 7.88 6.71
N GLU A 55 4.45 8.47 5.83
CA GLU A 55 2.99 8.35 5.88
C GLU A 55 2.44 7.14 5.12
N SER A 56 3.21 6.57 4.20
CA SER A 56 2.85 5.36 3.45
C SER A 56 3.22 4.09 4.22
N GLN A 57 2.21 3.34 4.63
CA GLN A 57 2.31 2.09 5.37
C GLN A 57 1.86 0.91 4.49
N LEU A 58 2.45 -0.26 4.67
CA LEU A 58 1.99 -1.48 4.02
C LEU A 58 0.78 -2.04 4.76
N GLY A 59 -0.37 -2.09 4.08
CA GLY A 59 -1.57 -2.73 4.59
C GLY A 59 -1.50 -4.25 4.49
N LEU A 60 -1.74 -4.94 5.59
CA LEU A 60 -1.67 -6.39 5.71
C LEU A 60 -2.95 -6.94 6.36
N LEU A 61 -3.33 -8.16 6.00
CA LEU A 61 -4.28 -8.96 6.74
C LEU A 61 -3.49 -10.09 7.43
N ILE A 62 -3.61 -10.20 8.75
CA ILE A 62 -3.01 -11.29 9.53
C ILE A 62 -4.12 -11.91 10.37
N GLY A 63 -4.44 -13.17 10.07
CA GLY A 63 -5.67 -13.78 10.55
C GLY A 63 -6.87 -13.00 10.02
N GLN A 64 -7.61 -12.36 10.93
CA GLN A 64 -8.78 -11.52 10.60
C GLN A 64 -8.52 -10.03 10.83
N THR A 65 -7.34 -9.66 11.31
CA THR A 65 -7.02 -8.28 11.72
C THR A 65 -6.26 -7.56 10.61
N ARG A 66 -6.62 -6.29 10.38
CA ARG A 66 -5.90 -5.41 9.46
C ARG A 66 -4.76 -4.70 10.17
N TRP A 67 -3.58 -4.78 9.58
CA TRP A 67 -2.36 -4.22 10.11
C TRP A 67 -1.75 -3.19 9.16
N LEU A 68 -1.09 -2.20 9.73
CA LEU A 68 -0.26 -1.22 9.03
C LEU A 68 1.18 -1.45 9.46
N LEU A 69 2.03 -1.84 8.50
CA LEU A 69 3.46 -2.07 8.73
C LEU A 69 4.28 -0.98 8.06
N ASN A 70 5.23 -0.41 8.80
CA ASN A 70 6.15 0.57 8.24
C ASN A 70 7.01 -0.09 7.16
N LEU A 71 7.08 0.51 5.97
CA LEU A 71 7.86 -0.02 4.85
C LEU A 71 9.37 -0.11 5.16
N GLN A 72 9.88 0.69 6.10
CA GLN A 72 11.27 0.60 6.54
C GLN A 72 11.55 -0.63 7.41
N GLU A 73 10.51 -1.20 8.01
CA GLU A 73 10.59 -2.44 8.79
C GLU A 73 10.36 -3.68 7.93
N ALA A 74 9.67 -3.53 6.79
CA ALA A 74 9.42 -4.60 5.84
C ALA A 74 10.62 -4.86 4.92
N GLY A 75 11.06 -6.11 4.88
CA GLY A 75 11.99 -6.62 3.87
C GLY A 75 11.25 -7.14 2.64
N GLU A 76 11.71 -8.28 2.12
CA GLU A 76 11.07 -8.93 0.98
C GLU A 76 9.67 -9.48 1.31
N ILE A 77 8.74 -9.34 0.37
CA ILE A 77 7.43 -9.98 0.41
C ILE A 77 7.43 -11.10 -0.62
N VAL A 78 7.28 -12.34 -0.17
CA VAL A 78 7.33 -13.52 -1.03
C VAL A 78 6.09 -14.39 -0.88
N ALA A 79 5.76 -15.14 -1.93
CA ALA A 79 4.78 -16.21 -1.82
C ALA A 79 5.27 -17.25 -0.82
N VAL A 80 4.34 -17.87 -0.10
CA VAL A 80 4.68 -19.01 0.76
C VAL A 80 5.00 -20.19 -0.14
N ASP A 81 6.19 -20.76 0.02
CA ASP A 81 6.62 -22.00 -0.62
C ASP A 81 6.91 -23.06 0.47
N GLN A 82 8.03 -23.77 0.40
CA GLN A 82 8.39 -24.77 1.40
C GLN A 82 8.86 -24.13 2.71
N ILE A 83 8.13 -24.41 3.79
CA ILE A 83 8.58 -24.15 5.17
C ILE A 83 9.04 -25.47 5.79
N SER A 84 10.33 -25.56 6.12
CA SER A 84 10.92 -26.70 6.81
C SER A 84 10.74 -26.57 8.31
N ARG A 85 9.92 -27.44 8.91
CA ARG A 85 9.65 -27.41 10.35
C ARG A 85 10.91 -27.68 11.18
N VAL A 86 11.03 -26.96 12.29
CA VAL A 86 12.06 -27.20 13.32
C VAL A 86 11.39 -27.93 14.50
N PRO A 87 11.90 -29.10 14.94
CA PRO A 87 11.36 -29.80 16.10
C PRO A 87 11.56 -29.02 17.41
N LEU A 88 10.75 -29.33 18.43
CA LEU A 88 10.85 -28.77 19.79
C LEU A 88 10.68 -27.23 19.84
N THR A 89 9.94 -26.66 18.89
CA THR A 89 9.56 -25.25 18.91
C THR A 89 8.08 -25.07 19.23
N HIS A 90 7.72 -23.88 19.68
CA HIS A 90 6.33 -23.47 19.81
C HIS A 90 5.57 -23.58 18.48
N ASP A 91 4.26 -23.77 18.55
CA ASP A 91 3.38 -24.02 17.40
C ASP A 91 3.19 -22.81 16.47
N TRP A 92 3.45 -21.60 16.97
CA TRP A 92 3.50 -20.38 16.17
C TRP A 92 4.80 -20.23 15.36
N TYR A 93 5.84 -20.99 15.68
CA TYR A 93 7.07 -21.05 14.91
C TYR A 93 6.93 -22.11 13.81
N LEU A 94 6.66 -21.67 12.58
CA LEU A 94 6.36 -22.58 11.47
C LEU A 94 7.59 -23.33 10.97
N GLY A 95 8.78 -22.75 11.14
CA GLY A 95 10.04 -23.35 10.71
C GLY A 95 10.95 -22.36 10.00
N LEU A 96 11.73 -22.88 9.06
CA LEU A 96 12.66 -22.14 8.22
C LEU A 96 12.20 -22.13 6.76
N SER A 97 12.36 -21.00 6.08
CA SER A 97 12.15 -20.86 4.64
C SER A 97 13.38 -20.27 3.97
N ASN A 98 13.65 -20.67 2.73
CA ASN A 98 14.70 -20.08 1.92
C ASN A 98 14.12 -18.95 1.07
N VAL A 99 14.52 -17.71 1.36
CA VAL A 99 14.17 -16.52 0.58
C VAL A 99 15.40 -16.05 -0.16
N ARG A 100 15.44 -16.33 -1.46
CA ARG A 100 16.53 -15.93 -2.39
C ARG A 100 17.95 -16.28 -1.90
N GLY A 101 18.11 -17.46 -1.29
CA GLY A 101 19.38 -17.94 -0.76
C GLY A 101 19.60 -17.63 0.73
N THR A 102 18.71 -16.86 1.36
CA THR A 102 18.78 -16.54 2.79
C THR A 102 17.77 -17.41 3.55
N LEU A 103 18.26 -18.16 4.54
CA LEU A 103 17.37 -18.86 5.47
C LEU A 103 16.79 -17.87 6.48
N ILE A 104 15.47 -17.82 6.56
CA ILE A 104 14.75 -17.02 7.54
C ILE A 104 13.81 -17.92 8.37
N SER A 105 13.59 -17.57 9.63
CA SER A 105 12.50 -18.14 10.41
C SER A 105 11.16 -17.62 9.91
N VAL A 106 10.11 -18.45 9.99
CA VAL A 106 8.75 -18.07 9.61
C VAL A 106 7.82 -18.22 10.81
N ILE A 107 7.12 -17.14 11.16
CA ILE A 107 6.26 -17.07 12.32
C ILE A 107 4.81 -16.85 11.88
N ASP A 108 3.90 -17.70 12.36
CA ASP A 108 2.46 -17.42 12.30
C ASP A 108 2.14 -16.35 13.35
N PHE A 109 2.11 -15.10 12.93
CA PHE A 109 1.91 -13.98 13.85
C PHE A 109 0.52 -13.97 14.47
N ALA A 110 -0.51 -14.49 13.77
CA ALA A 110 -1.83 -14.63 14.38
C ALA A 110 -1.78 -15.62 15.55
N ARG A 111 -1.15 -16.78 15.33
CA ARG A 111 -0.97 -17.82 16.35
C ARG A 111 -0.10 -17.33 17.52
N PHE A 112 0.97 -16.60 17.23
CA PHE A 112 1.85 -16.00 18.24
C PHE A 112 1.08 -15.06 19.20
N GLN A 113 0.11 -14.31 18.67
CA GLN A 113 -0.77 -13.44 19.46
C GLN A 113 -1.88 -14.20 20.21
N GLY A 114 -1.91 -15.54 20.15
CA GLY A 114 -2.92 -16.37 20.81
C GLY A 114 -4.17 -16.64 19.99
N HIS A 115 -4.21 -16.24 18.71
CA HIS A 115 -5.33 -16.56 17.83
C HIS A 115 -5.24 -18.01 17.29
N GLY A 116 -6.22 -18.41 16.49
CA GLY A 116 -6.21 -19.69 15.79
C GLY A 116 -5.06 -19.82 14.80
N VAL A 117 -4.77 -21.07 14.41
CA VAL A 117 -3.76 -21.38 13.38
C VAL A 117 -4.18 -20.75 12.04
N THR A 118 -3.26 -20.05 11.39
CA THR A 118 -3.47 -19.50 10.05
C THR A 118 -3.46 -20.62 9.02
N GLN A 119 -4.55 -20.78 8.27
CA GLN A 119 -4.59 -21.68 7.12
C GLN A 119 -3.79 -21.05 5.98
N ILE A 120 -2.74 -21.72 5.52
CA ILE A 120 -1.88 -21.23 4.44
C ILE A 120 -2.52 -21.54 3.10
N ASP A 121 -2.83 -20.49 2.33
CA ASP A 121 -3.34 -20.57 0.97
C ASP A 121 -2.49 -19.76 -0.03
N LYS A 122 -2.95 -19.65 -1.27
CA LYS A 122 -2.25 -18.94 -2.36
C LYS A 122 -2.12 -17.42 -2.15
N GLU A 123 -2.91 -16.83 -1.26
CA GLU A 123 -2.90 -15.39 -0.99
C GLU A 123 -1.94 -15.04 0.15
N CYS A 124 -1.64 -16.03 1.00
CA CYS A 124 -0.67 -15.89 2.06
C CYS A 124 0.69 -15.47 1.50
N ARG A 125 1.39 -14.62 2.27
CA ARG A 125 2.74 -14.17 1.97
C ARG A 125 3.62 -14.31 3.21
N ILE A 126 4.92 -14.42 3.00
CA ILE A 126 5.90 -14.16 4.05
C ILE A 126 6.39 -12.73 3.83
N VAL A 127 6.25 -11.89 4.86
CA VAL A 127 6.86 -10.57 4.91
C VAL A 127 8.11 -10.70 5.77
N ALA A 128 9.27 -10.70 5.13
CA ALA A 128 10.56 -10.74 5.82
C ALA A 128 10.79 -9.44 6.60
N PHE A 129 11.57 -9.52 7.67
CA PHE A 129 12.04 -8.36 8.41
C PHE A 129 13.08 -7.64 7.56
N ALA A 130 13.12 -6.31 7.65
CA ALA A 130 14.14 -5.54 6.96
C ALA A 130 15.55 -5.95 7.42
N PRO A 131 16.55 -5.99 6.51
CA PRO A 131 17.92 -6.35 6.86
C PRO A 131 18.55 -5.49 7.97
N SER A 132 18.05 -4.26 8.16
CA SER A 132 18.48 -3.34 9.23
C SER A 132 18.29 -3.91 10.64
N PHE A 133 17.35 -4.83 10.84
CA PHE A 133 17.17 -5.50 12.13
C PHE A 133 18.26 -6.53 12.45
N SER A 134 19.07 -6.94 11.48
CA SER A 134 20.05 -8.04 11.64
C SER A 134 19.42 -9.32 12.21
N PHE A 135 18.13 -9.54 11.94
CA PHE A 135 17.35 -10.67 12.45
C PHE A 135 16.59 -11.31 11.29
N ASN A 136 17.04 -12.51 10.89
CA ASN A 136 16.55 -13.21 9.70
C ASN A 136 15.23 -13.93 9.99
N SER A 137 14.14 -13.17 9.98
CA SER A 137 12.81 -13.65 10.31
C SER A 137 11.78 -13.11 9.31
N GLY A 138 10.62 -13.75 9.26
CA GLY A 138 9.48 -13.32 8.47
C GLY A 138 8.17 -13.65 9.16
N LEU A 139 7.18 -12.78 8.97
CA LEU A 139 5.81 -13.01 9.42
C LEU A 139 5.01 -13.64 8.29
N LEU A 140 4.31 -14.73 8.59
CA LEU A 140 3.22 -15.21 7.76
C LEU A 140 2.07 -14.20 7.86
N VAL A 141 1.65 -13.69 6.72
CA VAL A 141 0.47 -12.81 6.60
C VAL A 141 -0.56 -13.49 5.71
N SER A 142 -1.83 -13.36 6.05
CA SER A 142 -2.94 -13.94 5.29
C SER A 142 -3.09 -13.28 3.93
N ARG A 143 -2.88 -11.96 3.82
CA ARG A 143 -2.94 -11.23 2.55
C ARG A 143 -2.21 -9.89 2.63
N VAL A 144 -1.62 -9.46 1.52
CA VAL A 144 -1.14 -8.08 1.34
C VAL A 144 -2.25 -7.25 0.71
N LEU A 145 -2.61 -6.13 1.34
CA LEU A 145 -3.73 -5.25 0.95
C LEU A 145 -3.27 -4.02 0.16
N GLY A 146 -1.95 -3.88 -0.04
CA GLY A 146 -1.31 -2.76 -0.73
C GLY A 146 -0.96 -1.61 0.20
N LEU A 147 -0.49 -0.51 -0.39
CA LEU A 147 -0.10 0.68 0.37
C LEU A 147 -1.30 1.44 0.91
N ARG A 148 -1.11 2.08 2.05
CA ARG A 148 -2.09 2.90 2.75
C ARG A 148 -1.43 4.19 3.20
N ASN A 149 -2.07 5.32 2.92
CA ASN A 149 -1.63 6.61 3.44
C ASN A 149 -2.28 6.81 4.82
N VAL A 150 -1.48 6.76 5.87
CA VAL A 150 -1.96 6.87 7.26
C VAL A 150 -2.41 8.30 7.59
N ALA A 151 -1.90 9.32 6.90
CA ALA A 151 -2.33 10.71 7.08
C ALA A 151 -3.76 10.96 6.62
N GLN A 152 -4.33 10.07 5.80
CA GLN A 152 -5.74 10.08 5.40
C GLN A 152 -6.65 9.31 6.36
N MET A 153 -6.09 8.74 7.44
CA MET A 153 -6.84 7.96 8.42
C MET A 153 -7.00 8.71 9.74
N THR A 154 -8.03 8.34 10.50
CA THR A 154 -8.32 8.94 11.81
C THR A 154 -7.76 8.08 12.92
N LEU A 155 -6.80 8.60 13.68
CA LEU A 155 -6.27 7.96 14.89
C LEU A 155 -7.41 7.75 15.90
N GLN A 156 -7.55 6.52 16.37
CA GLN A 156 -8.52 6.13 17.38
C GLN A 156 -7.92 6.26 18.78
N ALA A 157 -8.79 6.47 19.78
CA ALA A 157 -8.38 6.41 21.17
C ALA A 157 -7.93 4.97 21.52
N PRO A 158 -6.91 4.81 22.38
CA PRO A 158 -6.48 3.50 22.84
C PRO A 158 -7.60 2.84 23.66
N GLU A 159 -7.91 1.59 23.34
CA GLU A 159 -8.84 0.73 24.08
C GLU A 159 -8.09 -0.13 25.11
N PRO A 160 -8.70 -0.51 26.24
CA PRO A 160 -8.05 -1.33 27.27
C PRO A 160 -7.57 -2.71 26.79
N LEU A 161 -8.17 -3.23 25.72
CA LEU A 161 -7.81 -4.50 25.09
C LEU A 161 -6.71 -4.38 24.03
N ASP A 162 -6.25 -3.17 23.70
CA ASP A 162 -5.21 -2.99 22.70
C ASP A 162 -3.88 -3.57 23.22
N GLN A 163 -3.18 -4.31 22.36
CA GLN A 163 -1.83 -4.79 22.65
C GLN A 163 -0.97 -3.58 23.02
N ALA A 164 -0.25 -3.68 24.15
CA ALA A 164 0.37 -2.58 24.88
C ALA A 164 0.96 -1.48 23.97
N GLY A 165 0.16 -0.45 23.69
CA GLY A 165 0.59 0.76 22.98
C GLY A 165 0.47 0.75 21.45
N ALA A 166 -0.13 -0.28 20.82
CA ALA A 166 -0.36 -0.27 19.38
C ALA A 166 -1.40 0.80 19.00
N LYS A 167 -1.03 1.72 18.09
CA LYS A 167 -1.96 2.73 17.58
C LYS A 167 -2.99 2.10 16.65
N ARG A 168 -4.20 2.65 16.65
CA ARG A 168 -5.29 2.21 15.76
C ARG A 168 -5.80 3.35 14.91
N TYR A 169 -6.13 3.06 13.67
CA TYR A 169 -6.57 4.04 12.69
C TYR A 169 -7.86 3.58 12.04
N LEU A 170 -8.75 4.51 11.72
CA LEU A 170 -9.94 4.27 10.92
C LEU A 170 -9.77 4.92 9.55
N ASP A 171 -9.92 4.15 8.47
CA ASP A 171 -9.85 4.69 7.11
C ASP A 171 -11.21 5.25 6.63
N SER A 172 -11.22 5.78 5.40
CA SER A 172 -12.43 6.33 4.77
C SER A 172 -13.56 5.32 4.59
N ASP A 173 -13.23 4.03 4.52
CA ASP A 173 -14.18 2.93 4.37
C ASP A 173 -14.64 2.40 5.73
N SER A 174 -14.34 3.11 6.83
CA SER A 174 -14.61 2.70 8.21
C SER A 174 -13.97 1.36 8.60
N GLN A 175 -12.87 1.00 7.94
CA GLN A 175 -12.09 -0.18 8.31
C GLN A 175 -11.08 0.22 9.38
N LEU A 176 -11.00 -0.63 10.41
CA LEU A 176 -10.10 -0.44 11.53
C LEU A 176 -8.76 -1.12 11.23
N TRP A 177 -7.68 -0.37 11.41
CA TRP A 177 -6.30 -0.79 11.19
C TRP A 177 -5.49 -0.67 12.47
N THR A 178 -4.62 -1.64 12.74
CA THR A 178 -3.72 -1.65 13.89
C THR A 178 -2.27 -1.47 13.43
N GLU A 179 -1.51 -0.61 14.08
CA GLU A 179 -0.09 -0.44 13.81
C GLU A 179 0.69 -1.72 14.19
N LEU A 180 1.49 -2.22 13.27
CA LEU A 180 2.40 -3.35 13.46
C LEU A 180 3.82 -2.82 13.54
N SER A 181 4.47 -3.03 14.68
CA SER A 181 5.91 -2.78 14.82
C SER A 181 6.67 -4.09 14.94
N MET A 182 7.43 -4.43 13.92
CA MET A 182 8.39 -5.54 13.96
C MET A 182 9.47 -5.29 15.00
N ALA A 183 9.87 -4.03 15.22
CA ALA A 183 10.78 -3.69 16.30
C ALA A 183 10.22 -4.12 17.66
N GLN A 184 8.95 -3.85 17.97
CA GLN A 184 8.33 -4.29 19.22
C GLN A 184 8.26 -5.82 19.34
N ILE A 185 7.99 -6.53 18.24
CA ILE A 185 7.99 -8.00 18.22
C ILE A 185 9.35 -8.56 18.64
N LEU A 186 10.46 -7.98 18.15
CA LEU A 186 11.81 -8.39 18.52
C LEU A 186 12.16 -8.17 19.99
N HIS A 187 11.42 -7.31 20.70
CA HIS A 187 11.58 -7.09 22.13
C HIS A 187 10.72 -8.03 22.98
N ASP A 188 9.79 -8.80 22.39
CA ASP A 188 9.01 -9.79 23.14
C ASP A 188 9.88 -11.03 23.43
N PRO A 189 10.14 -11.37 24.71
CA PRO A 189 10.96 -12.52 25.07
C PRO A 189 10.45 -13.84 24.49
N ARG A 190 9.13 -13.99 24.32
CA ARG A 190 8.53 -15.19 23.72
C ARG A 190 8.94 -15.35 22.27
N PHE A 191 9.09 -14.24 21.54
CA PHE A 191 9.51 -14.27 20.14
C PHE A 191 10.98 -14.71 20.00
N LEU A 192 11.82 -14.32 20.95
CA LEU A 192 13.24 -14.70 20.99
C LEU A 192 13.47 -16.13 21.50
N GLN A 193 12.56 -16.64 22.35
CA GLN A 193 12.63 -17.97 22.95
C GLN A 193 11.65 -18.93 22.27
N VAL A 194 12.01 -19.41 21.08
CA VAL A 194 11.13 -20.25 20.24
C VAL A 194 11.02 -21.71 20.73
N GLY A 195 11.92 -22.17 21.60
CA GLY A 195 12.00 -23.55 22.07
C GLY A 195 11.04 -23.87 23.21
N LEU A 196 10.57 -25.12 23.26
CA LEU A 196 9.70 -25.68 24.32
C LEU A 196 10.47 -26.09 25.58
#